data_AF-A0A485AL77-F1
#
_entry.id   AF-A0A485AL77-F1
#
_cell.length_a   1.000
_cell.length_b   1.000
_cell.length_c   1.000
_cell.angle_alpha   90.00
_cell.angle_beta   90.00
_cell.angle_gamma   90.00
#
_symmetry.space_group_name_H-M   'P 1'
#
loop_
_entity.id
_entity.type
_entity.pdbx_description
1 polymer ?
#
loop_
_entity_poly.entity_id
_entity_poly.type
_entity_poly.pdbx_seq_one_letter_code
_entity_poly.pdbx_strand_id
1 'polypeptide(L)'
;MTANDYQNPILCADYSDPDIVRVGDDFFMVSSSFNHMPALPILHSTDLVSWKIINHVFNALPLAGFHEYQPGKGVWAPSIRWHDNKLWVFFSTPDEGIFMCHTDDPWGAWSEPHCLQVAKGWIDPCPFWDDNGEAWLVHAFAHSRSGIKHKLQLFSMSPDGKQLQGEGRIIYDGSCDQPTLEGAESLQTRRLVLHFCSGRRGGNRLGNRPACQKYAGALGG
;
A
#
# COMPACT_ATOMS: atom_id res chain seq x y z
N MET A 1 -15.39 18.20 -24.69
CA MET A 1 -14.39 17.18 -24.35
C MET A 1 -14.71 15.96 -25.18
N THR A 2 -13.79 15.54 -26.03
CA THR A 2 -13.91 14.31 -26.81
C THR A 2 -13.55 13.11 -25.93
N ALA A 3 -13.88 11.88 -26.35
CA ALA A 3 -13.69 10.67 -25.55
C ALA A 3 -12.23 10.32 -25.15
N ASN A 4 -11.24 11.16 -25.53
CA ASN A 4 -9.82 11.02 -25.20
C ASN A 4 -9.25 12.17 -24.34
N ASP A 5 -10.09 13.08 -23.85
CA ASP A 5 -9.65 14.19 -23.01
C ASP A 5 -9.86 13.84 -21.52
N TYR A 6 -8.83 14.03 -20.68
CA TYR A 6 -8.94 13.94 -19.22
C TYR A 6 -8.59 15.28 -18.56
N GLN A 7 -9.16 15.55 -17.38
CA GLN A 7 -8.84 16.74 -16.59
C GLN A 7 -8.43 16.31 -15.18
N ASN A 8 -7.26 16.80 -14.74
CA ASN A 8 -6.82 16.58 -13.37
C ASN A 8 -7.43 17.61 -12.39
N PRO A 9 -7.73 17.21 -11.14
CA PRO A 9 -7.66 15.84 -10.64
C PRO A 9 -8.80 14.97 -11.19
N ILE A 10 -8.48 13.76 -11.68
CA ILE A 10 -9.48 12.80 -12.18
C ILE A 10 -10.49 12.39 -11.11
N LEU A 11 -10.07 12.45 -9.84
CA LEU A 11 -10.92 12.29 -8.66
C LEU A 11 -10.85 13.58 -7.83
N CYS A 12 -11.92 14.36 -7.83
CA CYS A 12 -12.08 15.51 -6.94
C CYS A 12 -12.69 15.05 -5.60
N ALA A 13 -12.05 14.09 -4.95
CA ALA A 13 -12.46 13.48 -3.69
C ALA A 13 -11.28 13.38 -2.72
N ASP A 14 -11.56 13.23 -1.42
CA ASP A 14 -10.56 13.08 -0.38
C ASP A 14 -10.04 11.63 -0.31
N TYR A 15 -9.35 11.22 -1.37
CA TYR A 15 -8.69 9.91 -1.50
C TYR A 15 -7.18 10.09 -1.47
N SER A 16 -6.61 9.87 -0.29
CA SER A 16 -5.17 9.88 -0.07
C SER A 16 -4.53 8.54 -0.43
N ASP A 17 -3.27 8.60 -0.84
CA ASP A 17 -2.42 7.43 -1.11
C ASP A 17 -3.09 6.38 -2.04
N PRO A 18 -3.61 6.79 -3.22
CA PRO A 18 -4.27 5.85 -4.13
C PRO A 18 -3.25 4.88 -4.74
N ASP A 19 -3.52 3.57 -4.64
CA ASP A 19 -2.78 2.52 -5.35
C ASP A 19 -3.70 1.84 -6.38
N ILE A 20 -3.16 1.52 -7.56
CA ILE A 20 -3.93 1.03 -8.71
C ILE A 20 -3.37 -0.31 -9.20
N VAL A 21 -4.25 -1.25 -9.51
CA VAL A 21 -3.91 -2.49 -10.23
C VAL A 21 -4.80 -2.68 -11.44
N ARG A 22 -4.24 -3.27 -12.50
CA ARG A 22 -4.98 -3.69 -13.71
C ARG A 22 -5.23 -5.20 -13.67
N VAL A 23 -6.46 -5.61 -13.96
CA VAL A 23 -6.88 -7.02 -14.11
C VAL A 23 -7.62 -7.15 -15.45
N GLY A 24 -6.98 -7.76 -16.44
CA GLY A 24 -7.55 -7.81 -17.79
C GLY A 24 -7.73 -6.40 -18.37
N ASP A 25 -8.98 -6.01 -18.65
CA ASP A 25 -9.34 -4.68 -19.14
C ASP A 25 -9.87 -3.73 -18.05
N ASP A 26 -9.94 -4.22 -16.81
CA ASP A 26 -10.42 -3.48 -15.65
C ASP A 26 -9.26 -2.91 -14.85
N PHE A 27 -9.49 -1.73 -14.27
CA PHE A 27 -8.60 -1.06 -13.33
C PHE A 27 -9.30 -0.91 -11.99
N PHE A 28 -8.60 -1.29 -10.92
CA PHE A 28 -9.06 -1.14 -9.55
C PHE A 28 -8.13 -0.22 -8.79
N MET A 29 -8.70 0.68 -8.00
CA MET A 29 -7.98 1.59 -7.12
C MET A 29 -8.43 1.36 -5.68
N VAL A 30 -7.49 1.41 -4.76
CA VAL A 30 -7.74 1.49 -3.32
C VAL A 30 -7.11 2.77 -2.77
N SER A 31 -7.69 3.35 -1.72
CA SER A 31 -7.18 4.56 -1.08
C SER A 31 -7.27 4.43 0.45
N SER A 32 -6.41 5.15 1.18
CA SER A 32 -6.46 5.19 2.64
C SER A 32 -7.77 5.81 3.14
N SER A 33 -8.27 5.33 4.28
CA SER A 33 -9.55 5.79 4.84
C SER A 33 -9.42 6.40 6.23
N PHE A 34 -8.24 6.33 6.87
CA PHE A 34 -8.03 6.75 8.25
C PHE A 34 -9.11 6.19 9.18
N ASN A 35 -9.94 7.05 9.80
CA ASN A 35 -11.04 6.63 10.68
C ASN A 35 -12.39 6.55 9.97
N HIS A 36 -12.46 6.77 8.65
CA HIS A 36 -13.69 6.63 7.89
C HIS A 36 -14.00 5.16 7.64
N MET A 37 -15.23 4.77 7.99
CA MET A 37 -15.78 3.44 7.77
C MET A 37 -17.05 3.54 6.91
N PRO A 38 -17.35 2.57 6.03
CA PRO A 38 -16.53 1.41 5.71
C PRO A 38 -15.16 1.80 5.09
N ALA A 39 -14.14 0.99 5.34
CA ALA A 39 -12.73 1.31 5.12
C ALA A 39 -12.25 0.95 3.72
N LEU A 40 -11.16 1.58 3.28
CA LEU A 40 -10.46 1.23 2.03
C LEU A 40 -11.42 1.15 0.83
N PRO A 41 -11.96 2.29 0.37
CA PRO A 41 -12.85 2.29 -0.79
C PRO A 41 -12.16 1.65 -2.00
N ILE A 42 -12.88 0.78 -2.69
CA ILE A 42 -12.47 0.16 -3.94
C ILE A 42 -13.19 0.86 -5.07
N LEU A 43 -12.43 1.49 -5.96
CA LEU A 43 -12.93 2.13 -7.16
C LEU A 43 -12.59 1.30 -8.39
N HIS A 44 -13.47 1.33 -9.38
CA HIS A 44 -13.33 0.65 -10.66
C HIS A 44 -13.38 1.64 -11.82
N SER A 45 -12.57 1.36 -12.84
CA SER A 45 -12.53 2.07 -14.12
C SER A 45 -12.14 1.11 -15.25
N THR A 46 -12.52 1.44 -16.48
CA THR A 46 -12.04 0.76 -17.71
C THR A 46 -11.23 1.69 -18.62
N ASP A 47 -11.16 2.99 -18.28
CA ASP A 47 -10.54 4.03 -19.10
C ASP A 47 -9.50 4.87 -18.33
N LEU A 48 -9.30 4.60 -17.03
CA LEU A 48 -8.48 5.37 -16.08
C LEU A 48 -8.95 6.81 -15.84
N VAL A 49 -10.06 7.23 -16.46
CA VAL A 49 -10.61 8.59 -16.38
C VAL A 49 -11.86 8.61 -15.52
N SER A 50 -12.79 7.70 -15.80
CA SER A 50 -14.08 7.56 -15.14
C SER A 50 -13.97 6.50 -14.05
N TRP A 51 -14.11 6.92 -12.79
CA TRP A 51 -14.00 6.03 -11.63
C TRP A 51 -15.32 5.96 -10.86
N LYS A 52 -15.67 4.76 -10.40
CA LYS A 52 -16.84 4.53 -9.54
C LYS A 52 -16.43 3.72 -8.32
N ILE A 53 -16.87 4.13 -7.14
CA ILE A 53 -16.78 3.28 -5.95
C ILE A 53 -17.69 2.07 -6.19
N ILE A 54 -17.12 0.88 -6.12
CA ILE A 54 -17.85 -0.38 -6.26
C ILE A 54 -17.97 -1.11 -4.93
N ASN A 55 -17.06 -0.88 -3.99
CA ASN A 55 -17.00 -1.62 -2.74
C ASN A 55 -16.12 -0.92 -1.68
N HIS A 56 -16.03 -1.50 -0.49
CA HIS A 56 -15.07 -1.18 0.57
C HIS A 56 -14.52 -2.50 1.12
N VAL A 57 -13.24 -2.54 1.50
CA VAL A 57 -12.61 -3.81 1.92
C VAL A 57 -13.22 -4.36 3.21
N PHE A 58 -13.54 -3.51 4.18
CA PHE A 58 -14.18 -3.98 5.42
C PHE A 58 -15.02 -2.88 6.09
N ASN A 59 -16.00 -3.30 6.90
CA ASN A 59 -16.92 -2.38 7.56
C ASN A 59 -16.40 -1.85 8.90
N ALA A 60 -15.53 -2.60 9.56
CA ALA A 60 -14.91 -2.24 10.83
C ALA A 60 -13.61 -3.01 11.03
N LEU A 61 -12.69 -2.44 11.80
CA LEU A 61 -11.49 -3.12 12.25
C LEU A 61 -11.63 -3.42 13.76
N PRO A 62 -11.47 -4.67 14.23
CA PRO A 62 -11.73 -5.06 15.61
C PRO A 62 -10.58 -4.65 16.55
N LEU A 63 -10.21 -3.37 16.53
CA LEU A 63 -9.19 -2.78 17.41
C LEU A 63 -9.86 -1.89 18.47
N ALA A 64 -9.32 -1.94 19.69
CA ALA A 64 -9.83 -1.13 20.78
C ALA A 64 -9.74 0.37 20.45
N GLY A 65 -10.81 1.11 20.71
CA GLY A 65 -10.89 2.56 20.45
C GLY A 65 -11.11 2.94 18.98
N PHE A 66 -11.13 1.98 18.04
CA PHE A 66 -11.30 2.29 16.61
C PHE A 66 -12.67 2.92 16.27
N HIS A 67 -13.65 2.79 17.16
CA HIS A 67 -14.94 3.46 17.07
C HIS A 67 -14.93 4.92 17.55
N GLU A 68 -13.81 5.40 18.09
CA GLU A 68 -13.65 6.77 18.59
C GLU A 68 -12.88 7.64 17.58
N TYR A 69 -13.07 8.96 17.65
CA TYR A 69 -12.34 9.90 16.81
C TYR A 69 -10.86 9.94 17.19
N GLN A 70 -9.98 9.61 16.24
CA GLN A 70 -8.55 9.46 16.47
C GLN A 70 -7.70 10.16 15.39
N PRO A 71 -7.40 11.47 15.51
CA PRO A 71 -6.62 12.22 14.53
C PRO A 71 -5.29 11.55 14.18
N GLY A 72 -5.02 11.38 12.88
CA GLY A 72 -3.75 10.83 12.40
C GLY A 72 -3.53 9.34 12.73
N LYS A 73 -4.59 8.60 13.06
CA LYS A 73 -4.58 7.14 13.23
C LYS A 73 -5.58 6.51 12.24
N GLY A 74 -5.88 5.23 12.44
CA GLY A 74 -6.74 4.47 11.57
C GLY A 74 -5.96 3.81 10.44
N VAL A 75 -6.63 3.61 9.31
CA VAL A 75 -6.08 2.91 8.14
C VAL A 75 -5.28 3.86 7.26
N TRP A 76 -3.96 3.65 7.20
CA TRP A 76 -3.00 4.41 6.40
C TRP A 76 -2.82 3.79 5.00
N ALA A 77 -1.85 4.32 4.24
CA ALA A 77 -1.60 3.99 2.84
C ALA A 77 -1.70 2.47 2.57
N PRO A 78 -2.66 2.06 1.72
CA PRO A 78 -2.80 0.69 1.29
C PRO A 78 -1.92 0.39 0.07
N SER A 79 -1.79 -0.89 -0.23
CA SER A 79 -1.33 -1.37 -1.53
C SER A 79 -2.22 -2.50 -2.04
N ILE A 80 -2.59 -2.44 -3.33
CA ILE A 80 -3.42 -3.43 -4.02
C ILE A 80 -2.63 -4.20 -5.07
N ARG A 81 -2.72 -5.52 -5.06
CA ARG A 81 -2.07 -6.40 -6.03
C ARG A 81 -3.02 -7.47 -6.55
N TRP A 82 -2.83 -7.87 -7.80
CA TRP A 82 -3.50 -9.01 -8.40
C TRP A 82 -2.53 -10.19 -8.43
N HIS A 83 -2.88 -11.27 -7.75
CA HIS A 83 -2.07 -12.47 -7.69
C HIS A 83 -2.95 -13.69 -7.42
N ASP A 84 -2.65 -14.82 -8.08
CA ASP A 84 -3.38 -16.09 -7.91
C ASP A 84 -4.91 -15.94 -8.01
N ASN A 85 -5.37 -15.25 -9.06
CA ASN A 85 -6.77 -14.95 -9.33
C ASN A 85 -7.51 -14.23 -8.19
N LYS A 86 -6.79 -13.46 -7.37
CA LYS A 86 -7.33 -12.66 -6.27
C LYS A 86 -6.75 -11.26 -6.25
N LEU A 87 -7.57 -10.32 -5.80
CA LEU A 87 -7.10 -9.02 -5.35
C LEU A 87 -6.66 -9.13 -3.89
N TRP A 88 -5.49 -8.59 -3.61
CA TRP A 88 -4.85 -8.53 -2.30
C TRP A 88 -4.71 -7.07 -1.92
N VAL A 89 -5.20 -6.69 -0.74
CA VAL A 89 -5.01 -5.35 -0.18
C VAL A 89 -4.23 -5.48 1.12
N PHE A 90 -3.07 -4.83 1.17
CA PHE A 90 -2.26 -4.71 2.38
C PHE A 90 -2.36 -3.26 2.85
N PHE A 91 -2.44 -3.06 4.15
CA PHE A 91 -2.53 -1.72 4.74
C PHE A 91 -1.89 -1.70 6.10
N SER A 92 -1.67 -0.51 6.64
CA SER A 92 -1.11 -0.35 7.97
C SER A 92 -2.03 0.46 8.86
N THR A 93 -1.96 0.18 10.16
CA THR A 93 -2.33 1.14 11.19
C THR A 93 -1.06 1.54 11.91
N PRO A 94 -0.85 2.84 12.20
CA PRO A 94 0.47 3.32 12.60
C PRO A 94 0.92 2.82 13.98
N ASP A 95 -0.01 2.37 14.83
CA ASP A 95 0.27 1.92 16.19
C ASP A 95 0.23 0.39 16.33
N GLU A 96 -0.62 -0.31 15.57
CA GLU A 96 -0.86 -1.75 15.72
C GLU A 96 -0.11 -2.60 14.69
N GLY A 97 0.14 -2.12 13.47
CA GLY A 97 1.00 -2.80 12.51
C GLY A 97 0.41 -2.98 11.10
N ILE A 98 0.82 -4.05 10.43
CA ILE A 98 0.46 -4.35 9.04
C ILE A 98 -0.63 -5.41 9.00
N PHE A 99 -1.64 -5.15 8.18
CA PHE A 99 -2.80 -6.00 7.97
C PHE A 99 -2.97 -6.31 6.49
N MET A 100 -3.71 -7.38 6.21
CA MET A 100 -4.06 -7.75 4.85
C MET A 100 -5.49 -8.29 4.73
N CYS A 101 -6.09 -8.10 3.56
CA CYS A 101 -7.34 -8.69 3.11
C CYS A 101 -7.21 -9.18 1.67
N HIS A 102 -8.06 -10.12 1.25
CA HIS A 102 -8.12 -10.54 -0.15
C HIS A 102 -9.55 -10.84 -0.60
N THR A 103 -9.78 -10.85 -1.90
CA THR A 103 -11.04 -11.30 -2.52
C THR A 103 -10.77 -11.91 -3.91
N ASP A 104 -11.62 -12.83 -4.33
CA ASP A 104 -11.71 -13.33 -5.70
C ASP A 104 -12.76 -12.57 -6.55
N ASP A 105 -13.62 -11.77 -5.92
CA ASP A 105 -14.62 -10.92 -6.57
C ASP A 105 -14.59 -9.50 -5.96
N PRO A 106 -14.04 -8.48 -6.67
CA PRO A 106 -13.98 -7.11 -6.16
C PRO A 106 -15.36 -6.49 -5.83
N TRP A 107 -16.44 -6.99 -6.42
CA TRP A 107 -17.81 -6.56 -6.13
C TRP A 107 -18.44 -7.32 -4.96
N GLY A 108 -17.82 -8.42 -4.54
CA GLY A 108 -18.30 -9.33 -3.52
C GLY A 108 -17.74 -9.04 -2.13
N ALA A 109 -17.60 -10.10 -1.34
CA ALA A 109 -17.05 -10.01 0.01
C ALA A 109 -15.51 -10.06 -0.02
N TRP A 110 -14.89 -9.36 0.92
CA TRP A 110 -13.47 -9.50 1.22
C TRP A 110 -13.28 -10.39 2.44
N SER A 111 -12.11 -11.01 2.56
CA SER A 111 -11.72 -11.69 3.79
C SER A 111 -11.68 -10.71 4.96
N GLU A 112 -11.93 -11.20 6.17
CA GLU A 112 -11.69 -10.43 7.39
C GLU A 112 -10.23 -9.93 7.47
N PRO A 113 -9.97 -8.75 8.06
CA PRO A 113 -8.62 -8.25 8.25
C PRO A 113 -7.74 -9.21 9.05
N HIS A 114 -6.67 -9.69 8.42
CA HIS A 114 -5.64 -10.50 9.07
C HIS A 114 -4.48 -9.61 9.51
N CYS A 115 -4.13 -9.62 10.79
CA CYS A 115 -2.93 -8.94 11.29
C CYS A 115 -1.69 -9.76 10.90
N LEU A 116 -0.96 -9.28 9.90
CA LEU A 116 0.25 -9.92 9.38
C LEU A 116 1.43 -9.75 10.34
N GLN A 117 1.60 -8.52 10.87
CA GLN A 117 2.69 -8.21 11.77
C GLN A 117 2.29 -7.11 12.74
N VAL A 118 2.37 -7.41 14.04
CA VAL A 118 2.22 -6.40 15.08
C VAL A 118 3.53 -5.61 15.17
N ALA A 119 3.49 -4.32 14.81
CA ALA A 119 4.66 -3.46 14.84
C ALA A 119 4.28 -1.98 14.82
N LYS A 120 4.75 -1.23 15.81
CA LYS A 120 4.50 0.21 15.89
C LYS A 120 5.36 0.99 14.89
N GLY A 121 4.71 1.82 14.09
CA GLY A 121 5.36 2.70 13.12
C GLY A 121 5.86 2.01 11.85
N TRP A 122 5.42 0.78 11.58
CA TRP A 122 5.60 0.14 10.28
C TRP A 122 4.44 0.56 9.37
N ILE A 123 4.77 1.12 8.21
CA ILE A 123 3.79 1.77 7.32
C ILE A 123 4.07 1.44 5.86
N ASP A 124 3.13 1.82 5.00
CA ASP A 124 3.22 1.71 3.53
C ASP A 124 3.64 0.30 3.07
N PRO A 125 2.89 -0.75 3.49
CA PRO A 125 3.18 -2.11 3.08
C PRO A 125 2.96 -2.27 1.58
N CYS A 126 3.91 -2.92 0.93
CA CYS A 126 3.91 -3.17 -0.49
C CYS A 126 4.27 -4.64 -0.77
N PRO A 127 3.26 -5.52 -0.88
CA PRO A 127 3.47 -6.91 -1.20
C PRO A 127 3.86 -7.08 -2.68
N PHE A 128 4.59 -8.15 -2.99
CA PHE A 128 4.74 -8.64 -4.35
C PHE A 128 5.05 -10.14 -4.35
N TRP A 129 4.73 -10.80 -5.45
CA TRP A 129 5.07 -12.19 -5.71
C TRP A 129 5.96 -12.23 -6.94
N ASP A 130 7.15 -12.76 -6.82
CA ASP A 130 8.07 -12.80 -7.95
C ASP A 130 7.76 -13.93 -8.95
N ASP A 131 8.53 -13.97 -10.04
CA ASP A 131 8.33 -14.95 -11.12
C ASP A 131 8.62 -16.40 -10.69
N ASN A 132 9.26 -16.62 -9.54
CA ASN A 132 9.50 -17.95 -8.94
C ASN A 132 8.35 -18.36 -8.01
N GLY A 133 7.36 -17.50 -7.79
CA GLY A 133 6.27 -17.71 -6.84
C GLY A 133 6.65 -17.42 -5.39
N GLU A 134 7.83 -16.82 -5.15
CA GLU A 134 8.20 -16.37 -3.80
C GLU A 134 7.47 -15.07 -3.48
N ALA A 135 6.93 -14.99 -2.27
CA ALA A 135 6.18 -13.83 -1.81
C ALA A 135 7.06 -12.96 -0.91
N TRP A 136 6.90 -11.65 -1.06
CA TRP A 136 7.73 -10.67 -0.41
C TRP A 136 6.89 -9.48 0.06
N LEU A 137 7.33 -8.82 1.13
CA LEU A 137 6.75 -7.59 1.62
C LEU A 137 7.83 -6.54 1.81
N VAL A 138 7.68 -5.37 1.17
CA VAL A 138 8.42 -4.17 1.52
C VAL A 138 7.56 -3.30 2.42
N HIS A 139 8.16 -2.62 3.39
CA HIS A 139 7.49 -1.56 4.13
C HIS A 139 8.45 -0.41 4.46
N ALA A 140 7.87 0.72 4.81
CA ALA A 140 8.56 1.91 5.29
C ALA A 140 8.34 2.09 6.80
N PHE A 141 8.85 3.20 7.33
CA PHE A 141 8.77 3.54 8.75
C PHE A 141 8.23 4.95 8.97
N ALA A 142 7.30 5.08 9.90
CA ALA A 142 6.76 6.37 10.34
C ALA A 142 7.63 6.97 11.45
N HIS A 143 8.36 8.06 11.19
CA HIS A 143 9.21 8.69 12.21
C HIS A 143 8.44 9.13 13.45
N SER A 144 7.18 9.53 13.29
CA SER A 144 6.30 9.89 14.40
C SER A 144 6.08 8.76 15.43
N ARG A 145 6.32 7.50 15.05
CA ARG A 145 6.07 6.31 15.89
C ARG A 145 7.33 5.50 16.15
N SER A 146 8.17 5.29 15.13
CA SER A 146 9.38 4.46 15.20
C SER A 146 10.67 5.28 15.35
N GLY A 147 10.63 6.60 15.12
CA GLY A 147 11.83 7.43 15.00
C GLY A 147 12.63 7.24 13.70
N ILE A 148 12.22 6.32 12.82
CA ILE A 148 12.84 6.04 11.53
C ILE A 148 11.95 6.59 10.41
N LYS A 149 12.54 7.18 9.38
CA LYS A 149 11.83 7.69 8.19
C LYS A 149 12.55 7.49 6.86
N HIS A 150 13.76 6.95 6.88
CA HIS A 150 14.67 6.96 5.73
C HIS A 150 15.13 5.55 5.38
N LYS A 151 14.35 4.52 5.73
CA LYS A 151 14.70 3.11 5.45
C LYS A 151 13.53 2.36 4.84
N LEU A 152 13.85 1.41 3.99
CA LEU A 152 12.92 0.39 3.49
C LEU A 152 13.42 -0.97 3.92
N GLN A 153 12.52 -1.79 4.48
CA GLN A 153 12.82 -3.15 4.90
C GLN A 153 12.03 -4.15 4.06
N LEU A 154 12.69 -5.22 3.65
CA LEU A 154 12.12 -6.33 2.87
C LEU A 154 12.05 -7.58 3.73
N PHE A 155 10.91 -8.24 3.73
CA PHE A 155 10.70 -9.56 4.31
C PHE A 155 10.32 -10.57 3.23
N SER A 156 10.79 -11.80 3.38
CA SER A 156 10.11 -12.95 2.76
C SER A 156 8.78 -13.15 3.47
N MET A 157 7.76 -13.55 2.73
CA MET A 157 6.39 -13.73 3.18
C MET A 157 5.87 -15.10 2.75
N SER A 158 4.96 -15.69 3.51
CA SER A 158 4.24 -16.87 3.05
C SER A 158 3.43 -16.55 1.78
N PRO A 159 3.29 -17.48 0.82
CA PRO A 159 2.56 -17.22 -0.43
C PRO A 159 1.10 -16.75 -0.24
N ASP A 160 0.47 -17.15 0.86
CA ASP A 160 -0.89 -16.72 1.24
C ASP A 160 -0.94 -15.34 1.91
N GLY A 161 0.20 -14.64 2.04
CA GLY A 161 0.30 -13.30 2.57
C GLY A 161 0.13 -13.17 4.09
N LYS A 162 0.11 -14.28 4.84
CA LYS A 162 -0.29 -14.28 6.26
C LYS A 162 0.85 -14.26 7.27
N GLN A 163 2.08 -14.54 6.86
CA GLN A 163 3.24 -14.61 7.77
C GLN A 163 4.49 -14.01 7.13
N LEU A 164 5.25 -13.24 7.91
CA LEU A 164 6.60 -12.82 7.55
C LEU A 164 7.63 -13.84 8.05
N GLN A 165 8.73 -13.99 7.31
CA GLN A 165 9.77 -14.96 7.58
C GLN A 165 11.09 -14.26 7.90
N GLY A 166 11.76 -14.73 8.96
CA GLY A 166 13.03 -14.19 9.43
C GLY A 166 12.92 -12.77 9.99
N GLU A 167 14.04 -12.04 10.01
CA GLU A 167 14.14 -10.70 10.58
C GLU A 167 13.98 -9.57 9.55
N GLY A 168 13.85 -9.93 8.27
CA GLY A 168 13.85 -8.99 7.16
C GLY A 168 15.22 -8.33 6.96
N ARG A 169 15.38 -7.61 5.85
CA ARG A 169 16.63 -6.92 5.50
C ARG A 169 16.35 -5.48 5.10
N ILE A 170 17.16 -4.54 5.59
CA ILE A 170 17.12 -3.17 5.08
C ILE A 170 17.67 -3.18 3.66
N ILE A 171 16.81 -2.90 2.68
CA ILE A 171 17.19 -2.89 1.27
C ILE A 171 17.58 -1.49 0.78
N TYR A 172 17.20 -0.45 1.52
CA TYR A 172 17.58 0.92 1.21
C TYR A 172 17.64 1.77 2.50
N ASP A 173 18.68 2.59 2.59
CA ASP A 173 18.93 3.53 3.68
C ASP A 173 19.30 4.89 3.08
N GLY A 174 18.34 5.81 3.09
CA GLY A 174 18.46 7.16 2.53
C GLY A 174 18.97 8.20 3.52
N SER A 175 19.60 7.80 4.63
CA SER A 175 20.07 8.72 5.69
C SER A 175 20.96 9.86 5.18
N CYS A 176 21.68 9.65 4.08
CA CYS A 176 22.64 10.60 3.50
C CYS A 176 22.07 11.52 2.40
N ASP A 177 20.99 11.15 1.72
CA ASP A 177 20.50 11.84 0.53
C ASP A 177 18.96 11.97 0.43
N GLN A 178 18.21 11.10 1.10
CA GLN A 178 16.75 11.04 1.11
C GLN A 178 16.21 11.01 2.55
N PRO A 179 16.01 12.17 3.19
CA PRO A 179 15.72 12.24 4.62
C PRO A 179 14.33 11.71 5.00
N THR A 180 13.45 11.41 4.04
CA THR A 180 12.17 10.72 4.27
C THR A 180 11.82 9.86 3.05
N LEU A 181 11.37 8.63 3.31
CA LEU A 181 11.02 7.59 2.36
C LEU A 181 9.75 6.89 2.84
N GLU A 182 8.67 7.08 2.08
CA GLU A 182 7.31 6.61 2.37
C GLU A 182 6.65 6.24 1.02
N GLY A 183 5.51 5.56 1.05
CA GLY A 183 4.72 5.18 -0.13
C GLY A 183 5.49 4.27 -1.09
N ALA A 184 6.12 3.21 -0.58
CA ALA A 184 6.79 2.24 -1.43
C ALA A 184 5.76 1.52 -2.32
N GLU A 185 5.96 1.55 -3.62
CA GLU A 185 5.19 0.80 -4.61
C GLU A 185 6.14 -0.12 -5.38
N SER A 186 5.66 -1.31 -5.74
CA SER A 186 6.40 -2.28 -6.52
C SER A 186 5.79 -2.39 -7.91
N LEU A 187 6.61 -2.15 -8.92
CA LEU A 187 6.28 -2.49 -10.30
C LEU A 187 7.04 -3.76 -10.67
N GLN A 188 6.30 -4.83 -10.90
CA GLN A 188 6.85 -6.07 -11.43
C GLN A 188 6.99 -5.95 -12.95
N THR A 189 8.18 -5.51 -13.36
CA THR A 189 8.73 -5.92 -14.66
C THR A 189 9.67 -7.11 -14.37
N ARG A 190 10.46 -7.64 -15.32
CA ARG A 190 11.45 -8.73 -15.05
C ARG A 190 12.49 -8.43 -13.94
N ARG A 191 12.35 -7.31 -13.22
CA ARG A 191 13.09 -6.83 -12.05
C ARG A 191 12.12 -6.09 -11.13
N LEU A 192 12.30 -6.22 -9.81
CA LEU A 192 11.61 -5.40 -8.81
C LEU A 192 12.03 -3.94 -8.98
N VAL A 193 11.07 -3.06 -9.28
CA VAL A 193 11.29 -1.62 -9.26
C VAL A 193 10.49 -1.06 -8.10
N LEU A 194 11.17 -0.40 -7.15
CA LEU A 194 10.52 0.28 -6.05
C LEU A 194 10.40 1.77 -6.39
N HIS A 195 9.18 2.26 -6.41
CA HIS A 195 8.88 3.68 -6.41
C HIS A 195 8.59 4.08 -4.98
N PHE A 196 9.06 5.24 -4.55
CA PHE A 196 8.73 5.76 -3.23
C PHE A 196 8.66 7.28 -3.28
N CYS A 197 7.81 7.85 -2.44
CA CYS A 197 7.79 9.28 -2.23
C CYS A 197 8.96 9.68 -1.33
N SER A 198 9.71 10.69 -1.77
CA SER A 198 10.75 11.29 -0.95
C SER A 198 10.59 12.79 -0.81
N GLY A 199 10.98 13.31 0.36
CA GLY A 199 10.78 14.73 0.67
C GLY A 199 11.66 15.21 1.80
N ARG A 200 12.06 16.49 1.76
CA ARG A 200 12.91 17.10 2.81
C ARG A 200 12.21 17.21 4.17
N ARG A 201 10.87 17.17 4.21
CA ARG A 201 10.08 17.42 5.42
C ARG A 201 9.23 16.22 5.91
N GLY A 202 9.08 15.17 5.09
CA GLY A 202 8.25 13.99 5.39
C GLY A 202 6.74 14.26 5.43
N GLY A 203 5.92 13.23 5.20
CA GLY A 203 4.45 13.29 5.13
C GLY A 203 3.91 14.07 3.92
N ASN A 204 2.60 14.06 3.68
CA ASN A 204 1.91 14.63 2.51
C ASN A 204 1.88 16.18 2.45
N ARG A 205 3.04 16.85 2.50
CA ARG A 205 3.17 18.31 2.41
C ARG A 205 3.70 18.77 1.04
N LEU A 206 3.38 20.02 0.68
CA LEU A 206 3.92 20.72 -0.48
C LEU A 206 5.46 20.60 -0.54
N GLY A 207 5.98 20.07 -1.66
CA GLY A 207 7.41 19.91 -1.91
C GLY A 207 7.94 18.47 -1.91
N ASN A 208 7.10 17.47 -1.61
CA ASN A 208 7.43 16.06 -1.86
C ASN A 208 7.56 15.78 -3.36
N ARG A 209 8.46 14.86 -3.72
CA ARG A 209 8.63 14.41 -5.10
C ARG A 209 8.60 12.88 -5.12
N PRO A 210 7.92 12.25 -6.09
CA PRO A 210 8.13 10.84 -6.33
C PRO A 210 9.58 10.63 -6.75
N ALA A 211 10.25 9.66 -6.14
CA ALA A 211 11.56 9.19 -6.52
C ALA A 211 11.44 7.73 -6.98
N CYS A 212 12.11 7.41 -8.09
CA CYS A 212 12.17 6.05 -8.61
C CYS A 212 13.59 5.53 -8.40
N GLN A 213 13.72 4.39 -7.71
CA GLN A 213 14.99 3.69 -7.62
C GLN A 213 14.81 2.24 -8.05
N LYS A 214 15.50 1.88 -9.13
CA LYS A 214 15.52 0.49 -9.61
C LYS A 214 16.35 -0.34 -8.65
N TYR A 215 15.73 -1.29 -7.97
CA TYR A 215 16.46 -2.26 -7.16
C TYR A 215 16.78 -3.49 -8.03
N ALA A 216 17.99 -3.54 -8.56
CA ALA A 216 18.52 -4.73 -9.24
C ALA A 216 19.27 -5.62 -8.24
N GLY A 217 18.62 -6.01 -7.15
CA GLY A 217 19.15 -7.03 -6.24
C GLY A 217 18.65 -8.39 -6.69
N ALA A 218 19.56 -9.31 -7.01
CA ALA A 218 19.20 -10.71 -7.16
C ALA A 218 18.52 -11.16 -5.87
N LEU A 219 17.25 -11.53 -5.94
CA LEU A 219 16.49 -12.06 -4.80
C LEU A 219 16.96 -13.47 -4.40
N GLY A 220 18.01 -14.01 -5.02
CA GLY A 220 18.55 -15.34 -4.73
C GLY A 220 19.90 -15.33 -4.01
N GLY A 221 19.94 -16.04 -2.89
CA GLY A 221 21.13 -16.60 -2.24
C GLY A 221 20.74 -17.95 -1.65
#